data_AF-A0A0D0BLV7-F1
#
_entry.id   AF-A0A0D0BLV7-F1
#
_cell.length_a   1.000
_cell.length_b   1.000
_cell.length_c   1.000
_cell.angle_alpha   90.00
_cell.angle_beta   90.00
_cell.angle_gamma   90.00
#
_symmetry.space_group_name_H-M   'P 1'
#
loop_
_entity.id
_entity.type
_entity.pdbx_description
1 polymer ?
#
loop_
_entity_poly.entity_id
_entity_poly.type
_entity_poly.pdbx_seq_one_letter_code
_entity_poly.pdbx_strand_id
1 'polypeptide(L)'
;VIETLWSILNVVSTSTRRMTSPHRQELLDFQMNDSNFMKMICMGRHLSAKWKNALSASRAAGRAFDSLNSGVPEAERRHWMDMERAALNTQVDDPSAMDIFQLK
;
A
#
# COMPACT_ATOMS: atom_id res chain seq x y z
N VAL A 1 -19.76 -6.09 0.63
CA VAL A 1 -19.20 -5.40 1.82
C VAL A 1 -17.86 -4.83 1.43
N ILE A 2 -17.65 -3.51 1.53
CA ILE A 2 -16.39 -2.87 1.12
C ILE A 2 -15.30 -3.16 2.15
N GLU A 3 -15.65 -3.13 3.45
CA GLU A 3 -14.82 -3.67 4.54
C GLU A 3 -15.72 -4.10 5.69
N THR A 4 -15.46 -5.27 6.29
CA THR A 4 -16.21 -5.73 7.46
C THR A 4 -15.57 -5.18 8.73
N LEU A 5 -16.18 -4.13 9.31
CA LEU A 5 -15.74 -3.58 10.61
C LEU A 5 -16.25 -4.46 11.76
N TRP A 6 -15.63 -5.62 11.92
CA TRP A 6 -16.01 -6.62 12.93
C TRP A 6 -16.06 -6.08 14.35
N SER A 7 -15.15 -5.17 14.73
CA SER A 7 -15.14 -4.57 16.07
C SER A 7 -16.44 -3.82 16.37
N ILE A 8 -16.91 -2.98 15.44
CA ILE A 8 -18.15 -2.22 15.57
C ILE A 8 -19.35 -3.16 15.49
N LEU A 9 -19.35 -4.09 14.53
CA LEU A 9 -20.43 -5.03 14.33
C LEU A 9 -20.62 -5.96 15.54
N ASN A 10 -19.53 -6.36 16.22
CA ASN A 10 -19.57 -7.21 17.42
C ASN A 10 -20.24 -6.50 18.61
N VAL A 11 -20.01 -5.19 18.76
CA VAL A 11 -20.67 -4.39 19.81
C VAL A 11 -22.17 -4.34 19.55
N VAL A 12 -22.58 -4.01 18.32
CA VAL A 12 -24.01 -3.96 17.93
C VAL A 12 -24.66 -5.35 18.03
N SER A 13 -23.97 -6.39 17.56
CA SER A 13 -24.40 -7.79 17.64
C SER A 13 -24.67 -8.26 19.07
N THR A 14 -23.88 -7.79 20.05
CA THR A 14 -24.09 -8.15 21.46
C THR A 14 -25.39 -7.55 22.00
N SER A 15 -25.66 -6.29 21.67
CA SER A 15 -26.87 -5.57 22.09
C SER A 15 -28.15 -6.11 21.43
N THR A 16 -28.04 -6.69 20.23
CA THR A 16 -29.18 -7.23 19.47
C THR A 16 -29.46 -8.70 19.74
N ARG A 17 -28.81 -9.31 20.75
CA ARG A 17 -28.91 -10.75 21.04
C ARG A 17 -30.30 -11.23 21.42
N ARG A 18 -31.12 -10.35 22.00
CA ARG A 18 -32.49 -10.66 22.43
C ARG A 18 -33.55 -10.38 21.37
N MET A 19 -33.16 -9.86 20.20
CA MET A 19 -34.09 -9.62 19.09
C MET A 19 -34.44 -10.92 18.39
N THR A 20 -35.59 -10.95 17.71
CA THR A 20 -35.94 -12.06 16.82
C THR A 20 -34.94 -12.11 15.64
N SER A 21 -34.73 -13.31 15.09
CA SER A 21 -33.72 -13.52 14.04
C SER A 21 -33.89 -12.58 12.82
N PRO A 22 -35.11 -12.35 12.29
CA PRO A 22 -35.28 -11.44 11.15
C PRO A 22 -34.87 -10.00 11.49
N HIS A 23 -35.35 -9.46 12.61
CA HIS A 23 -35.05 -8.09 13.00
C HIS A 23 -33.58 -7.88 13.37
N ARG A 24 -32.95 -8.90 13.94
CA ARG A 24 -31.51 -8.89 14.23
C ARG A 24 -30.71 -8.80 12.92
N GLN A 25 -31.09 -9.56 11.90
CA GLN A 25 -30.41 -9.55 10.60
C GLN A 25 -30.55 -8.20 9.90
N GLU A 26 -31.77 -7.68 9.79
CA GLU A 26 -32.05 -6.37 9.18
C GLU A 26 -31.21 -5.25 9.81
N LEU A 27 -31.11 -5.22 11.14
CA LEU A 27 -30.35 -4.21 11.87
C LEU A 27 -28.83 -4.34 11.63
N LEU A 28 -28.30 -5.56 11.60
CA LEU A 28 -26.88 -5.79 11.31
C LEU A 28 -26.53 -5.40 9.86
N ASP A 29 -27.42 -5.71 8.91
CA ASP A 29 -27.26 -5.32 7.51
C ASP A 29 -27.33 -3.81 7.32
N PHE A 30 -28.25 -3.13 8.01
CA PHE A 30 -28.32 -1.67 8.05
C PHE A 30 -27.03 -1.05 8.57
N GLN A 31 -26.51 -1.55 9.70
CA GLN A 31 -25.26 -1.07 10.29
C GLN A 31 -24.06 -1.28 9.35
N MET A 32 -23.99 -2.43 8.67
CA MET A 32 -22.94 -2.71 7.69
C MET A 32 -23.03 -1.78 6.47
N ASN A 33 -24.25 -1.48 6.00
CA ASN A 33 -24.47 -0.56 4.88
C ASN A 33 -24.12 0.88 5.25
N ASP A 34 -24.50 1.36 6.42
CA ASP A 34 -24.13 2.69 6.92
C ASP A 34 -22.61 2.83 7.04
N SER A 35 -21.94 1.81 7.58
CA SER A 35 -20.46 1.78 7.67
C SER A 35 -19.80 1.83 6.30
N ASN A 36 -20.32 1.08 5.31
CA ASN A 36 -19.81 1.12 3.93
C ASN A 36 -20.05 2.51 3.29
N PHE A 37 -21.23 3.10 3.52
CA PHE A 37 -21.59 4.43 3.02
C PHE A 37 -20.66 5.51 3.55
N MET A 38 -20.43 5.55 4.87
CA MET A 38 -19.51 6.48 5.49
C MET A 38 -18.07 6.33 4.97
N LYS A 39 -17.62 5.09 4.72
CA LYS A 39 -16.30 4.86 4.10
C LYS A 39 -16.23 5.42 2.70
N MET A 40 -17.24 5.18 1.85
CA MET A 40 -17.26 5.71 0.49
C MET A 40 -17.20 7.24 0.48
N ILE A 41 -17.96 7.91 1.36
CA ILE A 41 -17.93 9.37 1.50
C ILE A 41 -16.52 9.86 1.87
N CYS A 42 -15.86 9.19 2.82
CA CYS A 42 -14.54 9.59 3.30
C CYS A 42 -13.40 9.21 2.32
N MET A 43 -13.62 8.24 1.43
CA MET A 43 -12.60 7.66 0.57
C MET A 43 -11.96 8.68 -0.36
N GLY A 44 -12.76 9.56 -0.99
CA GLY A 44 -12.24 10.56 -1.92
C GLY A 44 -11.24 11.52 -1.27
N ARG A 45 -11.55 12.01 -0.06
CA ARG A 45 -10.66 12.88 0.72
C ARG A 45 -9.38 12.13 1.12
N HIS A 46 -9.53 10.88 1.59
CA HIS A 46 -8.40 10.06 2.01
C HIS A 46 -7.44 9.75 0.85
N LEU A 47 -7.97 9.36 -0.31
CA LEU A 47 -7.18 9.11 -1.50
C LEU A 47 -6.48 10.38 -1.99
N SER A 48 -7.16 11.52 -1.98
CA SER A 48 -6.54 12.81 -2.33
C SER A 48 -5.36 13.15 -1.40
N ALA A 49 -5.53 12.97 -0.08
CA ALA A 49 -4.46 13.19 0.88
C ALA A 49 -3.29 12.23 0.68
N LYS A 50 -3.57 10.93 0.50
CA LYS A 50 -2.54 9.91 0.22
C LYS A 50 -1.77 10.23 -1.06
N TRP A 51 -2.46 10.63 -2.13
CA TRP A 51 -1.82 11.00 -3.38
C TRP A 51 -0.89 12.20 -3.22
N LYS A 52 -1.33 13.26 -2.53
CA LYS A 52 -0.48 14.43 -2.24
C LYS A 52 0.76 14.05 -1.44
N ASN A 53 0.60 13.20 -0.43
CA ASN A 53 1.71 12.72 0.39
C ASN A 53 2.69 11.87 -0.45
N ALA A 54 2.18 10.94 -1.25
CA ALA A 54 2.98 10.11 -2.14
C ALA A 54 3.74 10.95 -3.17
N LEU A 55 3.10 11.96 -3.76
CA LEU A 55 3.73 12.88 -4.69
C LEU A 55 4.86 13.70 -4.02
N SER A 56 4.61 14.19 -2.80
CA SER A 56 5.64 14.90 -2.03
C SER A 56 6.83 14.00 -1.70
N ALA A 57 6.55 12.79 -1.20
CA ALA A 57 7.58 11.79 -0.88
C ALA A 57 8.38 11.38 -2.12
N SER A 58 7.71 11.13 -3.26
CA SER A 58 8.36 10.82 -4.54
C SER A 58 9.30 11.93 -4.99
N ARG A 59 8.87 13.20 -4.90
CA ARG A 59 9.73 14.35 -5.22
C ARG A 59 10.92 14.47 -4.28
N ALA A 60 10.73 14.20 -2.99
CA ALA A 60 11.81 14.22 -2.01
C ALA A 60 12.84 13.11 -2.28
N ALA A 61 12.36 11.89 -2.55
CA ALA A 61 13.20 10.76 -2.93
C ALA A 61 13.97 11.02 -4.22
N GLY A 62 13.33 11.60 -5.24
CA GLY A 62 13.99 12.00 -6.48
C GLY A 62 15.13 12.98 -6.25
N ARG A 63 14.90 14.05 -5.46
CA ARG A 63 15.98 15.00 -5.11
C ARG A 63 17.12 14.36 -4.33
N ALA A 64 16.80 13.48 -3.38
CA ALA A 64 17.82 12.75 -2.62
C ALA A 64 18.66 11.86 -3.54
N PHE A 65 18.02 11.16 -4.49
CA PHE A 65 18.69 10.38 -5.51
C PHE A 65 19.59 11.25 -6.40
N ASP A 66 19.08 12.36 -6.93
CA ASP A 66 19.86 13.27 -7.79
C ASP A 66 21.09 13.82 -7.05
N SER A 67 20.93 14.15 -5.76
CA SER A 67 22.03 14.61 -4.91
C SER A 67 23.10 13.53 -4.73
N LEU A 68 22.72 12.27 -4.54
CA LEU A 68 23.67 11.16 -4.44
C LEU A 68 24.33 10.89 -5.80
N ASN A 69 23.52 10.84 -6.86
CA ASN A 69 23.94 10.51 -8.21
C ASN A 69 24.94 11.53 -8.77
N SER A 70 24.77 12.82 -8.45
CA SER A 70 25.70 13.88 -8.88
C SER A 70 27.08 13.78 -8.21
N GLY A 71 27.17 13.15 -7.03
CA GLY A 71 28.45 12.90 -6.35
C GLY A 71 29.22 11.68 -6.87
N VAL A 72 28.59 10.82 -7.67
CA VAL A 72 29.21 9.59 -8.20
C VAL A 72 29.85 9.84 -9.57
N PRO A 73 31.10 9.41 -9.81
CA PRO A 73 31.74 9.49 -11.12
C PRO A 73 30.94 8.79 -12.21
N GLU A 74 30.91 9.35 -13.42
CA GLU A 74 30.13 8.79 -14.52
C GLU A 74 30.54 7.37 -14.91
N ALA A 75 31.83 7.05 -14.81
CA ALA A 75 32.35 5.71 -15.07
C ALA A 75 31.77 4.67 -14.10
N GLU A 76 31.67 5.00 -12.81
CA GLU A 76 31.09 4.12 -11.79
C GLU A 76 29.59 3.93 -12.02
N ARG A 77 28.85 5.00 -12.34
CA ARG A 77 27.42 4.89 -12.67
C ARG A 77 27.17 3.97 -13.86
N ARG A 78 27.98 4.09 -14.92
CA ARG A 78 27.88 3.21 -16.10
C ARG A 78 28.19 1.76 -15.74
N HIS A 79 29.22 1.54 -14.94
CA HIS A 79 29.58 0.21 -14.49
C HIS A 79 28.43 -0.45 -13.69
N TRP A 80 27.80 0.27 -12.76
CA TRP A 80 26.65 -0.25 -12.01
C TRP A 80 25.43 -0.53 -12.90
N MET A 81 25.14 0.33 -13.87
CA MET A 81 24.06 0.08 -14.85
C MET A 81 24.33 -1.15 -15.71
N ASP A 82 25.58 -1.40 -16.07
CA ASP A 82 25.97 -2.60 -16.83
C ASP A 82 25.88 -3.87 -15.97
N MET A 83 26.29 -3.79 -14.70
CA MET A 83 26.10 -4.88 -13.73
C MET A 83 24.61 -5.22 -13.53
N GLU A 84 23.77 -4.20 -13.33
CA GLU A 84 22.32 -4.38 -13.20
C GLU A 84 21.73 -5.04 -14.45
N ARG A 85 22.08 -4.54 -15.64
CA ARG A 85 21.58 -5.11 -16.90
C ARG A 85 22.04 -6.55 -17.08
N ALA A 86 23.29 -6.87 -16.76
CA ALA A 86 23.82 -8.22 -16.83
C ALA A 86 23.06 -9.16 -15.88
N ALA A 87 22.90 -8.78 -14.62
CA ALA A 87 22.20 -9.57 -13.61
C ALA A 87 20.75 -9.84 -13.98
N LEU A 88 20.02 -8.82 -14.45
CA LEU A 88 18.62 -8.98 -14.87
C LEU A 88 18.46 -9.91 -16.08
N ASN A 89 19.42 -9.90 -17.00
CA ASN A 89 19.40 -10.78 -18.16
C ASN A 89 19.73 -12.24 -17.80
N THR A 90 20.60 -12.47 -16.81
CA THR A 90 21.05 -13.82 -16.43
C THR A 90 20.28 -14.41 -15.26
N GLN A 91 19.40 -13.65 -14.58
CA GLN A 91 18.74 -14.05 -13.33
C GLN A 91 18.03 -15.42 -13.37
N VAL A 92 17.54 -15.82 -14.55
CA VAL A 92 16.79 -17.08 -14.73
C VAL A 92 17.75 -18.28 -14.80
N ASP A 93 18.89 -18.10 -15.45
CA ASP A 93 19.89 -19.15 -15.67
C ASP A 93 20.89 -19.24 -14.50
N ASP A 94 21.17 -18.10 -13.87
CA ASP A 94 22.04 -17.98 -12.70
C ASP A 94 21.41 -17.04 -11.65
N PRO A 95 20.67 -17.59 -10.67
CA PRO A 95 20.09 -16.82 -9.58
C PRO A 95 21.12 -16.09 -8.71
N SER A 96 22.39 -16.52 -8.68
CA SER A 96 23.45 -15.85 -7.91
C SER A 96 23.88 -14.52 -8.53
N ALA A 97 23.56 -14.28 -9.80
CA ALA A 97 23.79 -12.99 -10.45
C ALA A 97 23.04 -11.83 -9.76
N MET A 98 21.97 -12.12 -9.01
CA MET A 98 21.22 -11.13 -8.24
C MET A 98 21.91 -10.67 -6.94
N ASP A 99 23.04 -11.29 -6.58
CA ASP A 99 23.79 -10.94 -5.36
C ASP A 99 24.34 -9.51 -5.38
N ILE A 100 24.42 -8.89 -6.56
CA ILE A 100 24.78 -7.48 -6.72
C ILE A 100 23.83 -6.52 -5.97
N PHE A 101 22.59 -6.95 -5.68
CA PHE A 101 21.60 -6.16 -4.95
C PHE A 101 21.62 -6.43 -3.44
N GLN A 102 22.40 -7.40 -2.96
CA GLN A 102 22.52 -7.64 -1.54
C GLN A 102 23.33 -6.53 -0.87
N LEU A 103 22.67 -5.78 0.00
CA LEU A 103 23.32 -4.80 0.87
C LEU A 103 24.08 -5.56 1.97
N LYS A 104 25.40 -5.33 2.06
CA LYS A 104 26.25 -5.83 3.15
C LYS A 104 26.22 -4.90 4.36
#